data_AF-A0A969WK67-F1
#
_entry.id   AF-A0A969WK67-F1
#
_cell.length_a   1.000
_cell.length_b   1.000
_cell.length_c   1.000
_cell.angle_alpha   90.00
_cell.angle_beta   90.00
_cell.angle_gamma   90.00
#
_symmetry.space_group_name_H-M   'P 1'
#
loop_
_entity.id
_entity.type
_entity.pdbx_description
1 polymer ?
#
loop_
_entity_poly.entity_id
_entity_poly.type
_entity_poly.pdbx_seq_one_letter_code
_entity_poly.pdbx_strand_id
1 'polypeptide(L)'
;MGHELTGTPSEPFVDTATAVGEGSYFINSEAVTLDGGWELETVPADVRGADEDAVYAGTAAAGDQIGFTYNGQKVEITYATGPDFGIWAVQLDGQPYLEDGEPVTIDGYNLVLRYDETTEITADSEGEHILTLINTGDKSAESRGTRMALSQITVLPPLRTSNLGAVLGILILTELICLVLAFLLGPTLFKGLAASMSTKRAIMLALVAYSLIAVWGFFLDSVIEFWFLAWMVAIVQGSSQALSRSLYAAMSPTSMSGEFFGLFSIMSKFASFLSPLVFAAAVAIFSSSRPGILSIVVFFIIGMIILYTVNVDEGKRVAKEKDEEMLAAATD
;
A
#
# COMPACT_ATOMS: atom_id res chain seq x y z
N MET A 1 30.04 -3.26 -3.97
CA MET A 1 29.09 -2.45 -3.18
C MET A 1 28.34 -1.52 -4.09
N GLY A 2 27.31 -2.01 -4.79
CA GLY A 2 26.54 -1.18 -5.71
C GLY A 2 25.64 -2.02 -6.59
N HIS A 3 24.57 -2.57 -6.04
CA HIS A 3 23.42 -3.09 -6.79
C HIS A 3 22.12 -3.20 -5.93
N GLU A 4 22.07 -2.59 -4.74
CA GLU A 4 20.91 -2.65 -3.83
C GLU A 4 20.32 -1.25 -3.59
N LEU A 5 20.00 -0.54 -4.67
CA LEU A 5 19.19 0.67 -4.60
C LEU A 5 17.85 0.33 -5.22
N THR A 6 16.87 0.03 -4.37
CA THR A 6 15.43 -0.04 -4.67
C THR A 6 15.04 -0.88 -5.88
N GLY A 7 14.71 -2.16 -5.65
CA GLY A 7 13.88 -2.93 -6.58
C GLY A 7 14.48 -3.16 -7.97
N THR A 8 15.81 -3.16 -8.14
CA THR A 8 16.41 -3.83 -9.29
C THR A 8 15.99 -5.30 -9.22
N PRO A 9 15.32 -5.84 -10.28
CA PRO A 9 15.03 -7.25 -10.33
C PRO A 9 16.33 -8.02 -10.10
N SER A 10 16.33 -9.02 -9.20
CA SER A 10 17.44 -9.97 -9.17
C SER A 10 17.56 -10.60 -10.56
N GLU A 11 18.75 -11.10 -10.91
CA GLU A 11 18.92 -11.74 -12.22
C GLU A 11 17.88 -12.85 -12.40
N PRO A 12 17.25 -12.95 -13.59
CA PRO A 12 16.28 -13.99 -13.87
C PRO A 12 16.87 -15.36 -13.58
N PHE A 13 16.04 -16.28 -13.08
CA PHE A 13 16.47 -17.65 -12.94
C PHE A 13 16.72 -18.25 -14.34
N VAL A 14 17.87 -18.87 -14.52
CA VAL A 14 18.27 -19.49 -15.80
C VAL A 14 18.14 -21.01 -15.73
N ASP A 15 17.94 -21.63 -16.89
CA ASP A 15 17.96 -23.09 -17.02
C ASP A 15 19.26 -23.68 -16.47
N THR A 16 19.13 -24.83 -15.81
CA THR A 16 20.25 -25.65 -15.34
C THR A 16 20.32 -26.95 -16.13
N ALA A 17 21.20 -27.88 -15.73
CA ALA A 17 21.27 -29.19 -16.37
C ALA A 17 20.04 -30.07 -16.09
N THR A 18 19.29 -29.76 -15.03
CA THR A 18 18.24 -30.61 -14.45
C THR A 18 16.91 -29.88 -14.26
N ALA A 19 16.88 -28.55 -14.39
CA ALA A 19 15.74 -27.72 -14.07
C ALA A 19 15.58 -26.56 -15.05
N VAL A 20 14.34 -26.15 -15.30
CA VAL A 20 14.03 -25.00 -16.16
C VAL A 20 13.98 -23.69 -15.36
N GLY A 21 14.42 -22.58 -15.95
CA GLY A 21 14.47 -21.27 -15.30
C GLY A 21 13.16 -20.48 -15.37
N GLU A 22 13.25 -19.16 -15.18
CA GLU A 22 12.12 -18.22 -15.27
C GLU A 22 11.42 -18.33 -16.64
N GLY A 23 10.10 -18.52 -16.64
CA GLY A 23 9.33 -18.68 -17.88
C GLY A 23 8.03 -19.45 -17.73
N SER A 24 7.29 -19.55 -18.83
CA SER A 24 6.00 -20.21 -18.93
C SER A 24 6.13 -21.57 -19.62
N TYR A 25 5.76 -22.64 -18.92
CA TYR A 25 5.89 -24.02 -19.38
C TYR A 25 4.52 -24.67 -19.50
N PHE A 26 4.06 -24.86 -20.74
CA PHE A 26 2.79 -25.52 -21.04
C PHE A 26 2.85 -27.02 -20.71
N ILE A 27 1.69 -27.60 -20.44
CA ILE A 27 1.56 -29.00 -20.00
C ILE A 27 2.05 -30.03 -21.01
N ASN A 28 2.15 -29.65 -22.28
CA ASN A 28 2.68 -30.47 -23.38
C ASN A 28 4.18 -30.24 -23.64
N SER A 29 4.87 -29.45 -22.82
CA SER A 29 6.31 -29.21 -22.93
C SER A 29 7.11 -30.38 -22.32
N GLU A 30 8.37 -30.52 -22.75
CA GLU A 30 9.29 -31.55 -22.21
C GLU A 30 9.66 -31.31 -20.74
N ALA A 31 9.43 -30.10 -20.22
CA ALA A 31 9.71 -29.72 -18.84
C ALA A 31 8.71 -30.32 -17.84
N VAL A 32 7.52 -30.73 -18.31
CA VAL A 32 6.45 -31.25 -17.46
C VAL A 32 6.30 -32.76 -17.69
N THR A 33 6.36 -33.51 -16.59
CA THR A 33 6.19 -34.96 -16.59
C THR A 33 4.79 -35.33 -16.13
N LEU A 34 4.12 -36.18 -16.89
CA LEU A 34 2.79 -36.71 -16.59
C LEU A 34 2.93 -38.19 -16.25
N ASP A 35 2.74 -38.55 -14.98
CA ASP A 35 2.74 -39.95 -14.52
C ASP A 35 1.29 -40.41 -14.29
N GLY A 36 0.88 -41.49 -14.95
CA GLY A 36 -0.49 -42.00 -14.92
C GLY A 36 -1.29 -41.80 -16.20
N GLY A 37 -2.63 -41.83 -16.08
CA GLY A 37 -3.57 -41.84 -17.19
C GLY A 37 -4.12 -40.45 -17.55
N TRP A 38 -3.35 -39.68 -18.30
CA TRP A 38 -3.68 -38.29 -18.65
C TRP A 38 -4.35 -38.16 -20.02
N GLU A 39 -5.45 -37.41 -20.07
CA GLU A 39 -6.12 -37.01 -21.31
C GLU A 39 -5.81 -35.55 -21.65
N LEU A 40 -5.31 -35.29 -22.85
CA LEU A 40 -5.07 -33.94 -23.34
C LEU A 40 -6.31 -33.42 -24.08
N GLU A 41 -6.81 -32.28 -23.65
CA GLU A 41 -7.96 -31.60 -24.24
C GLU A 41 -7.54 -30.18 -24.66
N THR A 42 -7.84 -29.79 -25.91
CA THR A 42 -7.66 -28.40 -26.35
C THR A 42 -8.93 -27.62 -26.06
N VAL A 43 -8.81 -26.60 -25.21
CA VAL A 43 -9.90 -25.72 -24.81
C VAL A 43 -9.81 -24.43 -25.63
N PRO A 44 -10.86 -24.13 -26.43
CA PRO A 44 -10.89 -22.92 -27.25
C PRO A 44 -10.80 -21.61 -26.46
N ALA A 45 -10.15 -20.60 -27.03
CA ALA A 45 -9.94 -19.28 -26.44
C ALA A 45 -11.25 -18.58 -26.05
N ASP A 46 -12.29 -18.71 -26.87
CA ASP A 46 -13.61 -18.09 -26.68
C ASP A 46 -14.36 -18.63 -25.45
N VAL A 47 -14.16 -19.90 -25.12
CA VAL A 47 -14.74 -20.53 -23.92
C VAL A 47 -14.03 -20.06 -22.64
N ARG A 48 -12.73 -19.77 -22.74
CA ARG A 48 -11.92 -19.29 -21.60
C ARG A 48 -11.95 -17.77 -21.42
N GLY A 49 -12.38 -17.04 -22.45
CA GLY A 49 -12.23 -15.58 -22.50
C GLY A 49 -10.78 -15.14 -22.68
N ALA A 50 -9.97 -15.97 -23.36
CA ALA A 50 -8.55 -15.74 -23.63
C ALA A 50 -8.31 -15.40 -25.11
N ASP A 51 -7.09 -15.00 -25.44
CA ASP A 51 -6.69 -14.64 -26.82
C ASP A 51 -6.28 -15.86 -27.65
N GLU A 52 -5.82 -16.95 -27.01
CA GLU A 52 -5.33 -18.16 -27.67
C GLU A 52 -5.97 -19.42 -27.08
N ASP A 53 -5.99 -20.50 -27.85
CA ASP A 53 -6.41 -21.83 -27.37
C ASP A 53 -5.33 -22.38 -26.41
N ALA A 54 -5.73 -23.21 -25.44
CA ALA A 54 -4.74 -23.92 -24.61
C ALA A 54 -5.06 -25.39 -24.46
N VAL A 55 -4.00 -26.16 -24.22
CA VAL A 55 -4.08 -27.58 -23.91
C VAL A 55 -4.15 -27.73 -22.40
N TYR A 56 -5.12 -28.54 -21.95
CA TYR A 56 -5.26 -28.98 -20.57
C TYR A 56 -5.00 -30.48 -20.51
N ALA A 57 -4.13 -30.93 -19.60
CA ALA A 57 -4.03 -32.34 -19.24
C ALA A 57 -4.93 -32.63 -18.06
N GLY A 58 -5.87 -33.55 -18.24
CA GLY A 58 -6.84 -33.94 -17.23
C GLY A 58 -6.78 -35.41 -16.85
N THR A 59 -7.04 -35.71 -15.58
CA THR A 59 -7.23 -37.07 -15.06
C THR A 59 -8.25 -37.06 -13.93
N ALA A 60 -8.94 -38.18 -13.70
CA ALA A 60 -9.75 -38.40 -12.50
C ALA A 60 -9.23 -39.56 -11.63
N ALA A 61 -8.14 -40.20 -12.05
CA ALA A 61 -7.57 -41.34 -11.36
C ALA A 61 -6.76 -40.88 -10.14
N ALA A 62 -7.05 -41.47 -8.98
CA ALA A 62 -6.31 -41.22 -7.75
C ALA A 62 -4.88 -41.75 -7.90
N GLY A 63 -3.90 -40.92 -7.52
CA GLY A 63 -2.48 -41.24 -7.56
C GLY A 63 -1.76 -40.81 -8.84
N ASP A 64 -2.47 -40.35 -9.87
CA ASP A 64 -1.86 -39.72 -11.05
C ASP A 64 -1.14 -38.42 -10.63
N GLN A 65 0.03 -38.16 -11.22
CA GLN A 65 0.93 -37.10 -10.80
C GLN A 65 1.44 -36.25 -11.95
N ILE A 66 1.68 -34.97 -11.66
CA ILE A 66 2.43 -34.05 -12.50
C ILE A 66 3.72 -33.71 -11.77
N GLY A 67 4.86 -33.96 -12.40
CA GLY A 67 6.17 -33.55 -11.89
C GLY A 67 6.76 -32.42 -12.73
N PHE A 68 7.30 -31.40 -12.07
CA PHE A 68 7.93 -30.24 -12.71
C PHE A 68 9.18 -29.80 -11.94
N THR A 69 10.34 -29.87 -12.59
CA THR A 69 11.62 -29.49 -11.99
C THR A 69 12.04 -28.10 -12.46
N TYR A 70 12.19 -27.15 -11.55
CA TYR A 70 12.47 -25.75 -11.86
C TYR A 70 13.59 -25.17 -11.01
N ASN A 71 14.33 -24.23 -11.58
CA ASN A 71 15.25 -23.36 -10.87
C ASN A 71 14.54 -22.04 -10.61
N GLY A 72 14.21 -21.77 -9.36
CA GLY A 72 13.49 -20.58 -8.95
C GLY A 72 13.10 -20.61 -7.48
N GLN A 73 12.26 -19.67 -7.07
CA GLN A 73 11.70 -19.67 -5.72
C GLN A 73 10.19 -19.82 -5.74
N LYS A 74 9.52 -19.30 -6.76
CA LYS A 74 8.06 -19.22 -6.80
C LYS A 74 7.54 -19.69 -8.15
N VAL A 75 6.50 -20.49 -8.12
CA VAL A 75 5.82 -20.99 -9.32
C VAL A 75 4.34 -20.66 -9.25
N GLU A 76 3.77 -20.30 -10.39
CA GLU A 76 2.33 -20.15 -10.60
C GLU A 76 1.82 -21.34 -11.40
N ILE A 77 0.74 -21.95 -10.91
CA ILE A 77 0.10 -23.12 -11.49
C ILE A 77 -1.21 -22.65 -12.11
N THR A 78 -1.43 -22.89 -13.40
CA THR A 78 -2.65 -22.50 -14.13
C THR A 78 -3.51 -23.72 -14.43
N TYR A 79 -4.71 -23.78 -13.84
CA TYR A 79 -5.59 -24.93 -13.85
C TYR A 79 -7.06 -24.58 -14.10
N ALA A 80 -7.86 -25.62 -14.31
CA ALA A 80 -9.32 -25.50 -14.41
C ALA A 80 -9.97 -25.93 -13.09
N THR A 81 -11.09 -25.30 -12.76
CA THR A 81 -11.95 -25.65 -11.63
C THR A 81 -13.37 -25.92 -12.12
N GLY A 82 -14.13 -26.72 -11.39
CA GLY A 82 -15.50 -27.00 -11.80
C GLY A 82 -16.21 -28.03 -10.93
N PRO A 83 -17.46 -28.39 -11.27
CA PRO A 83 -18.31 -29.20 -10.40
C PRO A 83 -17.87 -30.67 -10.33
N ASP A 84 -17.01 -31.13 -11.24
CA ASP A 84 -16.50 -32.51 -11.31
C ASP A 84 -15.06 -32.66 -10.79
N PHE A 85 -14.49 -31.60 -10.22
CA PHE A 85 -13.08 -31.53 -9.84
C PHE A 85 -12.83 -31.95 -8.38
N GLY A 86 -11.67 -32.53 -8.13
CA GLY A 86 -11.24 -33.08 -6.84
C GLY A 86 -10.22 -32.23 -6.11
N ILE A 87 -9.72 -32.79 -5.01
CA ILE A 87 -8.67 -32.21 -4.17
C ILE A 87 -7.31 -32.76 -4.62
N TRP A 88 -6.31 -31.89 -4.71
CA TRP A 88 -4.96 -32.23 -5.13
C TRP A 88 -3.99 -31.98 -3.98
N ALA A 89 -3.05 -32.90 -3.77
CA ALA A 89 -1.95 -32.69 -2.86
C ALA A 89 -0.80 -31.98 -3.59
N VAL A 90 -0.21 -30.99 -2.92
CA VAL A 90 0.96 -30.28 -3.41
C VAL A 90 2.18 -30.78 -2.63
N GLN A 91 3.22 -31.19 -3.34
CA GLN A 91 4.50 -31.56 -2.76
C GLN A 91 5.61 -30.73 -3.38
N LEU A 92 6.57 -30.35 -2.55
CA LEU A 92 7.82 -29.74 -2.96
C LEU A 92 8.96 -30.64 -2.46
N ASP A 93 9.87 -31.00 -3.37
CA ASP A 93 11.04 -31.84 -3.08
C ASP A 93 10.68 -33.17 -2.39
N GLY A 94 9.52 -33.73 -2.76
CA GLY A 94 8.99 -35.00 -2.23
C GLY A 94 8.41 -34.91 -0.81
N GLN A 95 8.24 -33.71 -0.25
CA GLN A 95 7.53 -33.47 1.01
C GLN A 95 6.24 -32.68 0.76
N PRO A 96 5.18 -32.85 1.57
CA PRO A 96 3.99 -32.00 1.50
C PRO A 96 4.36 -30.51 1.61
N TYR A 97 3.85 -29.69 0.70
CA TYR A 97 4.01 -28.24 0.80
C TYR A 97 3.22 -27.72 1.99
N LEU A 98 3.86 -26.98 2.89
CA LEU A 98 3.25 -26.46 4.11
C LEU A 98 3.11 -24.93 4.03
N GLU A 99 1.95 -24.42 4.40
CA GLU A 99 1.71 -22.99 4.60
C GLU A 99 1.14 -22.81 6.01
N ASP A 100 1.75 -21.92 6.81
CA ASP A 100 1.47 -21.75 8.25
C ASP A 100 1.52 -23.06 9.08
N GLY A 101 2.29 -24.05 8.61
CA GLY A 101 2.49 -25.35 9.27
C GLY A 101 1.45 -26.41 8.92
N GLU A 102 0.48 -26.11 8.04
CA GLU A 102 -0.53 -27.06 7.56
C GLU A 102 -0.28 -27.45 6.09
N PRO A 103 -0.52 -28.72 5.70
CA PRO A 103 -0.38 -29.14 4.31
C PRO A 103 -1.35 -28.40 3.38
N VAL A 104 -0.79 -27.77 2.35
CA VAL A 104 -1.56 -27.11 1.31
C VAL A 104 -2.13 -28.15 0.35
N THR A 105 -3.42 -28.00 0.08
CA THR A 105 -4.13 -28.77 -0.95
C THR A 105 -4.86 -27.79 -1.86
N ILE A 106 -4.99 -28.17 -3.14
CA ILE A 106 -5.76 -27.39 -4.12
C ILE A 106 -7.13 -28.06 -4.23
N ASP A 107 -8.19 -27.38 -3.81
CA ASP A 107 -9.55 -27.82 -4.07
C ASP A 107 -10.00 -27.29 -5.43
N GLY A 108 -10.07 -28.17 -6.42
CA GLY A 108 -10.52 -27.82 -7.76
C GLY A 108 -12.03 -27.58 -7.88
N TYR A 109 -12.81 -27.77 -6.82
CA TYR A 109 -14.26 -27.61 -6.88
C TYR A 109 -14.69 -26.15 -7.12
N ASN A 110 -15.56 -25.97 -8.10
CA ASN A 110 -16.29 -24.72 -8.32
C ASN A 110 -17.70 -25.03 -8.85
N LEU A 111 -18.69 -24.21 -8.54
CA LEU A 111 -20.07 -24.40 -9.01
C LEU A 111 -20.19 -24.32 -10.54
N VAL A 112 -19.31 -23.53 -11.16
CA VAL A 112 -19.25 -23.34 -12.61
C VAL A 112 -17.86 -23.71 -13.08
N LEU A 113 -17.77 -24.32 -14.26
CA LEU A 113 -16.50 -24.60 -14.91
C LEU A 113 -15.77 -23.28 -15.19
N ARG A 114 -14.54 -23.16 -14.70
CA ARG A 114 -13.64 -22.04 -14.96
C ARG A 114 -12.30 -22.56 -15.41
N TYR A 115 -11.69 -21.80 -16.29
CA TYR A 115 -10.35 -22.04 -16.81
C TYR A 115 -9.44 -20.91 -16.36
N ASP A 116 -8.14 -21.16 -16.41
CA ASP A 116 -7.10 -20.17 -16.12
C ASP A 116 -7.15 -19.64 -14.67
N GLU A 117 -7.65 -20.46 -13.75
CA GLU A 117 -7.48 -20.20 -12.31
C GLU A 117 -6.02 -20.44 -11.95
N THR A 118 -5.46 -19.59 -11.09
CA THR A 118 -4.05 -19.68 -10.72
C THR A 118 -3.85 -19.86 -9.22
N THR A 119 -2.77 -20.55 -8.86
CA THR A 119 -2.30 -20.69 -7.48
C THR A 119 -0.79 -20.65 -7.48
N GLU A 120 -0.24 -19.96 -6.49
CA GLU A 120 1.20 -19.77 -6.35
C GLU A 120 1.76 -20.66 -5.26
N ILE A 121 2.89 -21.30 -5.54
CA ILE A 121 3.66 -22.08 -4.57
C ILE A 121 5.03 -21.42 -4.41
N THR A 122 5.43 -21.14 -3.18
CA THR A 122 6.70 -20.48 -2.86
C THR A 122 7.58 -21.42 -2.05
N ALA A 123 8.74 -21.78 -2.59
CA ALA A 123 9.78 -22.53 -1.91
C ALA A 123 10.47 -21.68 -0.83
N ASP A 124 10.97 -22.34 0.22
CA ASP A 124 11.64 -21.70 1.35
C ASP A 124 12.96 -21.00 0.95
N SER A 125 13.61 -21.49 -0.11
CA SER A 125 14.87 -20.97 -0.63
C SER A 125 14.82 -20.79 -2.14
N GLU A 126 15.70 -19.96 -2.69
CA GLU A 126 15.96 -19.93 -4.12
C GLU A 126 16.81 -21.14 -4.53
N GLY A 127 16.47 -21.81 -5.63
CA GLY A 127 17.29 -22.89 -6.19
C GLY A 127 16.50 -23.88 -7.05
N GLU A 128 17.07 -25.06 -7.25
CA GLU A 128 16.38 -26.15 -7.93
C GLU A 128 15.38 -26.85 -7.00
N HIS A 129 14.14 -26.96 -7.45
CA HIS A 129 13.05 -27.61 -6.73
C HIS A 129 12.26 -28.53 -7.66
N ILE A 130 11.64 -29.56 -7.08
CA ILE A 130 10.72 -30.47 -7.75
C ILE A 130 9.32 -30.23 -7.20
N LEU A 131 8.46 -29.63 -8.02
CA LEU A 131 7.02 -29.54 -7.75
C LEU A 131 6.36 -30.84 -8.19
N THR A 132 5.62 -31.49 -7.28
CA THR A 132 4.77 -32.63 -7.61
C THR A 132 3.33 -32.34 -7.20
N LEU A 133 2.42 -32.42 -8.17
CA LEU A 133 0.97 -32.31 -7.94
C LEU A 133 0.34 -33.69 -8.07
N ILE A 134 -0.47 -34.09 -7.10
CA ILE A 134 -1.01 -35.45 -7.02
C ILE A 134 -2.52 -35.38 -6.89
N ASN A 135 -3.25 -36.09 -7.77
CA ASN A 135 -4.69 -36.29 -7.59
C ASN A 135 -4.92 -37.21 -6.38
N THR A 136 -5.52 -36.72 -5.30
CA THR A 136 -5.69 -37.54 -4.09
C THR A 136 -6.81 -38.58 -4.22
N GLY A 137 -7.71 -38.40 -5.19
CA GLY A 137 -8.96 -39.14 -5.27
C GLY A 137 -10.02 -38.66 -4.27
N ASP A 138 -9.73 -37.65 -3.45
CA ASP A 138 -10.68 -37.01 -2.58
C ASP A 138 -11.40 -35.87 -3.28
N LYS A 139 -12.55 -35.48 -2.73
CA LYS A 139 -13.36 -34.38 -3.25
C LYS A 139 -14.14 -33.69 -2.15
N SER A 140 -14.45 -32.42 -2.37
CA SER A 140 -15.39 -31.67 -1.54
C SER A 140 -16.80 -32.27 -1.60
N ALA A 141 -17.57 -32.10 -0.52
CA ALA A 141 -18.88 -32.73 -0.36
C ALA A 141 -19.87 -32.37 -1.48
N GLU A 142 -19.73 -31.17 -2.05
CA GLU A 142 -20.56 -30.67 -3.14
C GLU A 142 -20.04 -31.06 -4.54
N SER A 143 -18.80 -31.54 -4.64
CA SER A 143 -18.21 -31.95 -5.91
C SER A 143 -18.79 -33.30 -6.38
N ARG A 144 -18.99 -33.42 -7.69
CA ARG A 144 -19.49 -34.63 -8.35
C ARG A 144 -18.38 -35.62 -8.68
N GLY A 145 -17.13 -35.17 -8.78
CA GLY A 145 -16.00 -36.00 -9.24
C GLY A 145 -14.67 -35.63 -8.57
N THR A 146 -13.59 -36.22 -9.09
CA THR A 146 -12.22 -36.06 -8.59
C THR A 146 -11.29 -35.57 -9.69
N ARG A 147 -11.82 -34.91 -10.73
CA ARG A 147 -11.01 -34.49 -11.87
C ARG A 147 -9.95 -33.47 -11.43
N MET A 148 -8.77 -33.63 -11.98
CA MET A 148 -7.67 -32.67 -11.98
C MET A 148 -7.45 -32.24 -13.42
N ALA A 149 -7.24 -30.96 -13.69
CA ALA A 149 -6.86 -30.51 -15.03
C ALA A 149 -5.96 -29.27 -14.98
N LEU A 150 -4.76 -29.39 -15.58
CA LEU A 150 -3.72 -28.35 -15.57
C LEU A 150 -3.35 -27.95 -17.00
N SER A 151 -3.07 -26.67 -17.24
CA SER A 151 -2.65 -26.17 -18.54
C SER A 151 -1.19 -25.74 -18.59
N GLN A 152 -0.70 -25.10 -17.53
CA GLN A 152 0.62 -24.48 -17.54
C GLN A 152 1.18 -24.35 -16.13
N ILE A 153 2.50 -24.35 -16.02
CA ILE A 153 3.25 -23.94 -14.83
C ILE A 153 4.21 -22.82 -15.24
N THR A 154 4.22 -21.72 -14.51
CA THR A 154 5.09 -20.56 -14.76
C THR A 154 6.06 -20.40 -13.61
N VAL A 155 7.37 -20.38 -13.89
CA VAL A 155 8.39 -20.00 -12.92
C VAL A 155 8.44 -18.48 -12.86
N LEU A 156 8.08 -17.93 -11.71
CA LEU A 156 7.98 -16.49 -11.50
C LEU A 156 9.36 -15.86 -11.25
N PRO A 157 9.52 -14.57 -11.55
CA PRO A 157 10.74 -13.84 -11.28
C PRO A 157 11.07 -13.81 -9.77
N PRO A 158 12.36 -13.60 -9.43
CA PRO A 158 12.82 -13.57 -8.05
C PRO A 158 12.08 -12.53 -7.20
N LEU A 159 11.80 -12.89 -5.94
CA LEU A 159 11.10 -12.02 -5.02
C LEU A 159 11.90 -10.73 -4.76
N ARG A 160 11.22 -9.58 -4.86
CA ARG A 160 11.85 -8.29 -4.58
C ARG A 160 12.13 -8.17 -3.09
N THR A 161 13.40 -8.18 -2.71
CA THR A 161 13.80 -7.90 -1.33
C THR A 161 13.84 -6.38 -1.10
N SER A 162 13.11 -5.91 -0.08
CA SER A 162 13.13 -4.50 0.32
C SER A 162 14.33 -4.23 1.23
N ASN A 163 15.32 -3.49 0.74
CA ASN A 163 16.44 -3.04 1.57
C ASN A 163 16.01 -1.84 2.44
N LEU A 164 15.60 -2.12 3.68
CA LEU A 164 15.15 -1.12 4.64
C LEU A 164 16.17 0.02 4.82
N GLY A 165 17.46 -0.29 4.82
CA GLY A 165 18.53 0.70 4.92
C GLY A 165 18.55 1.67 3.74
N ALA A 166 18.39 1.17 2.53
CA ALA A 166 18.32 2.00 1.32
C ALA A 166 17.08 2.90 1.30
N VAL A 167 15.91 2.36 1.69
CA VAL A 167 14.65 3.13 1.79
C VAL A 167 14.81 4.29 2.78
N LEU A 168 15.30 3.99 3.99
CA LEU A 168 15.57 5.02 5.00
C LEU A 168 16.61 6.03 4.51
N GLY A 169 17.66 5.57 3.82
CA GLY A 169 18.69 6.44 3.25
C GLY A 169 18.14 7.44 2.22
N ILE A 170 17.25 6.99 1.32
CA ILE A 170 16.61 7.84 0.32
C ILE A 170 15.65 8.85 0.98
N LEU A 171 14.90 8.43 1.99
CA LEU A 171 14.03 9.33 2.75
C LEU A 171 14.85 10.44 3.42
N ILE A 172 15.93 10.08 4.12
CA ILE A 172 16.83 11.04 4.76
C ILE A 172 17.45 11.98 3.72
N LEU A 173 17.93 11.44 2.60
CA LEU A 173 18.50 12.26 1.52
C LEU A 173 17.48 13.27 0.97
N THR A 174 16.24 12.84 0.78
CA THR A 174 15.14 13.70 0.30
C THR A 174 14.84 14.83 1.29
N GLU A 175 14.81 14.54 2.58
CA GLU A 175 14.65 15.55 3.64
C GLU A 175 15.82 16.54 3.67
N LEU A 176 17.06 16.05 3.54
CA LEU A 176 18.26 16.91 3.50
C LEU A 176 18.26 17.83 2.28
N ILE A 177 17.88 17.32 1.10
CA ILE A 177 17.76 18.14 -0.12
C ILE A 177 16.69 19.22 0.08
N CYS A 178 15.51 18.86 0.60
CA CYS A 178 14.46 19.83 0.92
C CYS A 178 14.95 20.91 1.89
N LEU A 179 15.70 20.54 2.92
CA LEU A 179 16.25 21.46 3.91
C LEU A 179 17.28 22.42 3.30
N VAL A 180 18.20 21.92 2.47
CA VAL A 180 19.19 22.73 1.75
C VAL A 180 18.51 23.72 0.80
N LEU A 181 17.51 23.25 0.03
CA LEU A 181 16.72 24.12 -0.86
C LEU A 181 15.95 25.19 -0.07
N ALA A 182 15.32 24.82 1.04
CA ALA A 182 14.62 25.77 1.91
C ALA A 182 15.57 26.84 2.47
N PHE A 183 16.78 26.46 2.87
CA PHE A 183 17.78 27.40 3.39
C PHE A 183 18.34 28.34 2.31
N LEU A 184 18.63 27.82 1.11
CA LEU A 184 19.22 28.59 0.02
C LEU A 184 18.20 29.49 -0.70
N LEU A 185 17.03 28.94 -1.05
CA LEU A 185 16.01 29.62 -1.86
C LEU A 185 14.97 30.34 -1.01
N GLY A 186 14.71 29.86 0.21
CA GLY A 186 13.65 30.41 1.08
C GLY A 186 13.79 31.91 1.34
N PRO A 187 14.93 32.40 1.87
CA PRO A 187 15.11 33.82 2.14
C PRO A 187 15.01 34.70 0.90
N THR A 188 15.43 34.19 -0.27
CA THR A 188 15.43 34.94 -1.53
C THR A 188 14.04 35.04 -2.15
N LEU A 189 13.30 33.93 -2.19
CA LEU A 189 11.95 33.87 -2.78
C LEU A 189 10.90 34.54 -1.87
N PHE A 190 11.05 34.42 -0.55
CA PHE A 190 10.03 34.85 0.41
C PHE A 190 10.37 36.14 1.17
N LYS A 191 11.48 36.82 0.86
CA LYS A 191 11.92 38.07 1.53
C LYS A 191 10.81 39.13 1.60
N GLY A 192 10.14 39.37 0.48
CA GLY A 192 9.09 40.40 0.37
C GLY A 192 7.78 40.00 1.03
N LEU A 193 7.44 38.70 1.01
CA LEU A 193 6.27 38.16 1.70
C LEU A 193 6.46 38.18 3.22
N ALA A 194 7.63 37.77 3.71
CA ALA A 194 7.95 37.70 5.13
C ALA A 194 7.95 39.09 5.81
N ALA A 195 8.39 40.13 5.09
CA ALA A 195 8.45 41.49 5.63
C ALA A 195 7.07 42.13 5.90
N SER A 196 6.01 41.64 5.26
CA SER A 196 4.65 42.21 5.37
C SER A 196 3.66 41.33 6.14
N MET A 197 4.05 40.09 6.46
CA MET A 197 3.14 39.06 6.96
C MET A 197 3.41 38.75 8.44
N SER A 198 2.43 39.06 9.32
CA SER A 198 2.45 38.54 10.69
C SER A 198 2.07 37.05 10.70
N THR A 199 2.56 36.29 11.70
CA THR A 199 2.28 34.85 11.82
C THR A 199 0.77 34.54 11.77
N LYS A 200 -0.06 35.37 12.43
CA LYS A 200 -1.53 35.27 12.36
C LYS A 200 -2.06 35.44 10.93
N ARG A 201 -1.60 36.45 10.19
CA ARG A 201 -2.03 36.69 8.80
C ARG A 201 -1.60 35.55 7.87
N ALA A 202 -0.42 34.97 8.09
CA ALA A 202 0.05 33.82 7.33
C ALA A 202 -0.84 32.58 7.55
N ILE A 203 -1.24 32.30 8.80
CA ILE A 203 -2.17 31.20 9.11
C ILE A 203 -3.55 31.47 8.51
N MET A 204 -4.06 32.72 8.58
CA MET A 204 -5.31 33.10 7.93
C MET A 204 -5.27 32.87 6.42
N LEU A 205 -4.16 33.25 5.76
CA LEU A 205 -3.97 33.00 4.33
C LEU A 205 -3.96 31.50 4.01
N ALA A 206 -3.31 30.68 4.84
CA ALA A 206 -3.32 29.23 4.68
C ALA A 206 -4.73 28.63 4.79
N LEU A 207 -5.54 29.11 5.74
CA LEU A 207 -6.94 28.68 5.89
C LEU A 207 -7.81 29.09 4.69
N VAL A 208 -7.57 30.27 4.11
CA VAL A 208 -8.24 30.70 2.87
C VAL A 208 -7.83 29.79 1.71
N ALA A 209 -6.52 29.56 1.54
CA ALA A 209 -6.01 28.68 0.49
C ALA A 209 -6.58 27.27 0.61
N TYR A 210 -6.62 26.71 1.82
CA TYR A 210 -7.23 25.41 2.08
C TYR A 210 -8.72 25.35 1.73
N SER A 211 -9.44 26.42 2.06
CA SER A 211 -10.87 26.52 1.75
C SER A 211 -11.08 26.52 0.22
N LEU A 212 -10.29 27.28 -0.53
CA LEU A 212 -10.33 27.33 -1.99
C LEU A 212 -9.95 25.99 -2.63
N ILE A 213 -8.90 25.35 -2.12
CA ILE A 213 -8.45 24.03 -2.57
C ILE A 213 -9.54 22.98 -2.34
N ALA A 214 -10.17 22.96 -1.16
CA ALA A 214 -11.22 22.00 -0.85
C ALA A 214 -12.48 22.22 -1.71
N VAL A 215 -12.85 23.48 -1.99
CA VAL A 215 -13.94 23.79 -2.92
C VAL A 215 -13.60 23.35 -4.33
N TRP A 216 -12.36 23.55 -4.81
CA TRP A 216 -11.94 23.04 -6.11
C TRP A 216 -11.95 21.51 -6.16
N GLY A 217 -11.54 20.85 -5.07
CA GLY A 217 -11.58 19.39 -4.93
C GLY A 217 -12.97 18.78 -5.16
N PHE A 218 -14.04 19.53 -4.91
CA PHE A 218 -15.41 19.10 -5.18
C PHE A 218 -15.71 18.92 -6.69
N PHE A 219 -15.07 19.71 -7.55
CA PHE A 219 -15.27 19.73 -9.00
C PHE A 219 -14.23 18.91 -9.77
N LEU A 220 -13.41 18.10 -9.08
CA LEU A 220 -12.39 17.28 -9.72
C LEU A 220 -12.99 16.16 -10.58
N ASP A 221 -12.59 16.15 -11.84
CA ASP A 221 -12.96 15.10 -12.82
C ASP A 221 -11.72 14.43 -13.48
N SER A 222 -10.49 14.84 -13.13
CA SER A 222 -9.24 14.33 -13.72
C SER A 222 -8.19 13.92 -12.68
N VAL A 223 -7.46 12.84 -12.97
CA VAL A 223 -6.33 12.33 -12.16
C VAL A 223 -5.20 13.37 -12.08
N ILE A 224 -4.94 14.12 -13.17
CA ILE A 224 -3.89 15.13 -13.20
C ILE A 224 -4.22 16.29 -12.25
N GLU A 225 -5.48 16.71 -12.23
CA GLU A 225 -5.94 17.77 -11.33
C GLU A 225 -5.88 17.32 -9.86
N PHE A 226 -6.14 16.04 -9.58
CA PHE A 226 -5.95 15.46 -8.24
C PHE A 226 -4.49 15.56 -7.77
N TRP A 227 -3.52 15.20 -8.61
CA TRP A 227 -2.10 15.31 -8.26
C TRP A 227 -1.66 16.75 -8.05
N PHE A 228 -2.16 17.69 -8.87
CA PHE A 228 -1.90 19.10 -8.68
C PHE A 228 -2.48 19.62 -7.36
N LEU A 229 -3.70 19.20 -7.02
CA LEU A 229 -4.35 19.53 -5.76
C LEU A 229 -3.55 18.98 -4.56
N ALA A 230 -3.12 17.72 -4.62
CA ALA A 230 -2.32 17.09 -3.57
C ALA A 230 -1.00 17.85 -3.32
N TRP A 231 -0.35 18.32 -4.40
CA TRP A 231 0.85 19.14 -4.32
C TRP A 231 0.57 20.49 -3.62
N MET A 232 -0.52 21.17 -3.96
CA MET A 232 -0.92 22.42 -3.29
C MET A 232 -1.19 22.20 -1.79
N VAL A 233 -1.90 21.12 -1.44
CA VAL A 233 -2.15 20.75 -0.03
C VAL A 233 -0.85 20.55 0.72
N ALA A 234 0.12 19.83 0.14
CA ALA A 234 1.41 19.55 0.78
C ALA A 234 2.19 20.83 1.12
N ILE A 235 2.20 21.82 0.22
CA ILE A 235 2.87 23.11 0.44
C ILE A 235 2.23 23.89 1.60
N VAL A 236 0.90 23.94 1.63
CA VAL A 236 0.17 24.66 2.68
C VAL A 236 0.27 23.93 4.02
N GLN A 237 0.37 22.59 4.02
CA GLN A 237 0.40 21.77 5.22
C GLN A 237 1.67 21.97 6.04
N GLY A 238 2.84 21.92 5.41
CA GLY A 238 4.10 22.13 6.13
C GLY A 238 4.20 23.53 6.74
N SER A 239 3.81 24.56 5.98
CA SER A 239 3.92 25.95 6.40
C SER A 239 2.93 26.30 7.52
N SER A 240 1.66 25.93 7.38
CA SER A 240 0.62 26.24 8.38
C SER A 240 0.86 25.56 9.73
N GLN A 241 1.32 24.30 9.73
CA GLN A 241 1.62 23.59 10.98
C GLN A 241 2.77 24.23 11.76
N ALA A 242 3.85 24.62 11.08
CA ALA A 242 4.98 25.29 11.71
C ALA A 242 4.58 26.67 12.26
N LEU A 243 3.84 27.46 11.47
CA LEU A 243 3.37 28.80 11.87
C LEU A 243 2.41 28.74 13.06
N SER A 244 1.49 27.78 13.09
CA SER A 244 0.55 27.61 14.21
C SER A 244 1.27 27.31 15.52
N ARG A 245 2.28 26.42 15.49
CA ARG A 245 3.08 26.09 16.68
C ARG A 245 3.90 27.30 17.14
N SER A 246 4.51 28.02 16.19
CA SER A 246 5.27 29.23 16.51
C SER A 246 4.39 30.33 17.12
N LEU A 247 3.18 30.56 16.59
CA LEU A 247 2.24 31.53 17.13
C LEU A 247 1.79 31.15 18.55
N TYR A 248 1.46 29.87 18.76
CA TYR A 248 1.07 29.36 20.08
C TYR A 248 2.19 29.49 21.11
N ALA A 249 3.41 29.09 20.74
CA ALA A 249 4.59 29.22 21.59
C ALA A 249 4.84 30.68 22.00
N ALA A 250 4.68 31.62 21.07
CA ALA A 250 4.90 33.04 21.33
C ALA A 250 3.88 33.65 22.31
N MET A 251 2.69 33.05 22.47
CA MET A 251 1.66 33.48 23.43
C MET A 251 1.62 32.63 24.71
N SER A 252 2.56 31.69 24.86
CA SER A 252 2.63 30.81 26.02
C SER A 252 3.72 31.31 26.99
N PRO A 253 3.45 31.40 28.31
CA PRO A 253 4.48 31.69 29.29
C PRO A 253 5.59 30.62 29.24
N THR A 254 6.85 31.04 29.27
CA THR A 254 8.02 30.16 29.24
C THR A 254 8.05 29.28 30.50
N SER A 255 7.70 29.88 31.64
CA SER A 255 7.62 29.24 32.96
C SER A 255 6.61 28.09 33.04
N MET A 256 5.57 28.12 32.19
CA MET A 256 4.49 27.13 32.15
C MET A 256 4.38 26.43 30.79
N SER A 257 5.45 26.47 30.00
CA SER A 257 5.45 25.94 28.64
C SER A 257 5.01 24.48 28.56
N GLY A 258 5.38 23.64 29.52
CA GLY A 258 4.95 22.24 29.61
C GLY A 258 3.43 22.05 29.70
N GLU A 259 2.75 22.87 30.50
CA GLU A 259 1.27 22.81 30.65
C GLU A 259 0.56 23.29 29.38
N PHE A 260 1.03 24.39 28.81
CA PHE A 260 0.48 24.94 27.56
C PHE A 260 0.70 23.96 26.39
N PHE A 261 1.89 23.40 26.23
CA PHE A 261 2.14 22.40 25.18
C PHE A 261 1.42 21.06 25.47
N GLY A 262 1.19 20.73 26.74
CA GLY A 262 0.34 19.61 27.14
C GLY A 262 -1.10 19.78 26.63
N LEU A 263 -1.71 20.95 26.86
CA LEU A 263 -3.04 21.28 26.34
C LEU A 263 -3.07 21.25 24.82
N PHE A 264 -2.07 21.84 24.15
CA PHE A 264 -1.96 21.84 22.70
C PHE A 264 -1.90 20.42 22.11
N SER A 265 -1.15 19.53 22.76
CA SER A 265 -1.03 18.12 22.36
C SER A 265 -2.37 17.37 22.51
N ILE A 266 -3.08 17.59 23.60
CA ILE A 266 -4.40 16.98 23.84
C ILE A 266 -5.41 17.46 22.78
N MET A 267 -5.49 18.77 22.53
CA MET A 267 -6.37 19.33 21.50
C MET A 267 -6.05 18.80 20.10
N SER A 268 -4.75 18.66 19.77
CA SER A 268 -4.32 18.10 18.48
C SER A 268 -4.75 16.64 18.32
N LYS A 269 -4.62 15.82 19.36
CA LYS A 269 -5.08 14.42 19.34
C LYS A 269 -6.60 14.32 19.20
N PHE A 270 -7.35 15.17 19.88
CA PHE A 270 -8.80 15.25 19.71
C PHE A 270 -9.20 15.59 18.27
N ALA A 271 -8.52 16.56 17.65
CA ALA A 271 -8.76 16.90 16.24
C ALA A 271 -8.47 15.73 15.29
N SER A 272 -7.37 15.00 15.50
CA SER A 272 -7.01 13.83 14.69
C SER A 272 -8.03 12.70 14.78
N PHE A 273 -8.68 12.52 15.94
CA PHE A 273 -9.74 11.53 16.11
C PHE A 273 -11.10 12.02 15.57
N LEU A 274 -11.43 13.29 15.76
CA LEU A 274 -12.71 13.86 15.33
C LEU A 274 -12.81 13.98 13.80
N SER A 275 -11.70 14.22 13.11
CA SER A 275 -11.70 14.46 11.66
C SER A 275 -12.23 13.26 10.84
N PRO A 276 -11.74 12.01 11.03
CA PRO A 276 -12.29 10.85 10.33
C PRO A 276 -13.76 10.58 10.69
N LEU A 277 -14.16 10.81 11.94
CA LEU A 277 -15.53 10.59 12.38
C LEU A 277 -16.51 11.53 11.68
N VAL A 278 -16.18 12.81 11.59
CA VAL A 278 -17.02 13.80 10.90
C VAL A 278 -17.05 13.53 9.39
N PHE A 279 -15.91 13.16 8.81
CA PHE A 279 -15.86 12.79 7.39
C PHE A 279 -16.73 11.56 7.11
N ALA A 280 -16.61 10.50 7.90
CA ALA A 280 -17.41 9.29 7.76
C ALA A 280 -18.92 9.57 7.92
N ALA A 281 -19.29 10.41 8.90
CA ALA A 281 -20.67 10.84 9.08
C ALA A 281 -21.19 11.63 7.87
N ALA A 282 -20.38 12.52 7.29
CA ALA A 282 -20.75 13.25 6.08
C ALA A 282 -20.97 12.29 4.90
N VAL A 283 -20.05 11.35 4.66
CA VAL A 283 -20.19 10.35 3.57
C VAL A 283 -21.44 9.50 3.77
N ALA A 284 -21.73 9.06 5.00
CA ALA A 284 -22.92 8.28 5.31
C ALA A 284 -24.23 9.06 5.04
N ILE A 285 -24.28 10.35 5.39
CA ILE A 285 -25.47 11.20 5.18
C ILE A 285 -25.66 11.52 3.69
N PHE A 286 -24.59 11.89 2.99
CA PHE A 286 -24.66 12.35 1.61
C PHE A 286 -24.54 11.23 0.56
N SER A 287 -24.28 9.99 0.99
CA SER A 287 -24.06 8.81 0.12
C SER A 287 -23.04 9.05 -0.99
N SER A 288 -22.09 9.96 -0.76
CA SER A 288 -21.08 10.37 -1.74
C SER A 288 -19.87 10.97 -1.02
N SER A 289 -18.68 10.67 -1.54
CA SER A 289 -17.41 11.19 -0.99
C SER A 289 -17.17 12.66 -1.33
N ARG A 290 -17.78 13.19 -2.41
CA ARG A 290 -17.58 14.57 -2.87
C ARG A 290 -18.10 15.61 -1.86
N PRO A 291 -19.35 15.51 -1.34
CA PRO A 291 -19.82 16.38 -0.26
C PRO A 291 -19.03 16.22 1.06
N GLY A 292 -18.43 15.06 1.29
CA GLY A 292 -17.55 14.82 2.44
C GLY A 292 -16.36 15.78 2.48
N ILE A 293 -15.78 16.13 1.32
CA ILE A 293 -14.68 17.12 1.23
C ILE A 293 -15.16 18.51 1.64
N LEU A 294 -16.40 18.87 1.27
CA LEU A 294 -16.97 20.18 1.57
C LEU A 294 -17.23 20.38 3.08
N SER A 295 -17.41 19.29 3.84
CA SER A 295 -17.51 19.36 5.30
C SER A 295 -16.25 19.93 5.96
N ILE A 296 -15.07 19.73 5.33
CA ILE A 296 -13.79 20.24 5.84
C ILE A 296 -13.72 21.77 5.70
N VAL A 297 -14.35 22.34 4.67
CA VAL A 297 -14.43 23.80 4.49
C VAL A 297 -15.07 24.46 5.71
N VAL A 298 -16.11 23.85 6.28
CA VAL A 298 -16.78 24.37 7.49
C VAL A 298 -15.79 24.52 8.65
N PHE A 299 -14.90 23.53 8.87
CA PHE A 299 -13.87 23.62 9.90
C PHE A 299 -12.84 24.70 9.61
N PHE A 300 -12.42 24.88 8.36
CA PHE A 300 -11.51 25.98 8.00
C PHE A 300 -12.14 27.34 8.26
N ILE A 301 -13.43 27.52 7.95
CA ILE A 301 -14.16 28.76 8.23
C ILE A 301 -14.29 29.00 9.74
N ILE A 302 -14.66 27.98 10.52
CA ILE A 302 -14.72 28.08 11.99
C ILE A 302 -13.35 28.46 12.56
N GLY A 303 -12.29 27.78 12.14
CA GLY A 303 -10.92 28.08 12.56
C GLY A 303 -10.50 29.49 12.19
N MET A 304 -10.91 29.98 11.02
CA MET A 304 -10.65 31.34 10.55
C MET A 304 -11.36 32.39 11.39
N ILE A 305 -12.63 32.16 11.75
CA ILE A 305 -13.39 33.05 12.64
C ILE A 305 -12.76 33.09 14.03
N ILE A 306 -12.43 31.93 14.61
CA ILE A 306 -11.78 31.86 15.93
C ILE A 306 -10.43 32.58 15.90
N LEU A 307 -9.59 32.31 14.90
CA LEU A 307 -8.29 32.97 14.80
C LEU A 307 -8.44 34.48 14.60
N TYR A 308 -9.47 34.92 13.88
CA TYR A 308 -9.75 36.33 13.67
C TYR A 308 -10.00 37.07 15.00
N THR A 309 -10.71 36.46 15.96
CA THR A 309 -11.00 37.08 17.27
C THR A 309 -9.80 37.12 18.22
N VAL A 310 -8.75 36.34 17.98
CA VAL A 310 -7.57 36.29 18.86
C VAL A 310 -6.73 37.57 18.74
N ASN A 311 -6.51 38.26 19.86
CA ASN A 311 -5.55 39.35 19.97
C ASN A 311 -4.16 38.81 20.37
N VAL A 312 -3.27 38.73 19.40
CA VAL A 312 -1.94 38.12 19.57
C VAL A 312 -1.02 38.98 20.42
N ASP A 313 -1.08 40.31 20.27
CA ASP A 313 -0.20 41.22 21.00
C ASP A 313 -0.54 41.22 22.50
N GLU A 314 -1.83 41.16 22.81
CA GLU A 314 -2.31 41.01 24.18
C GLU A 314 -1.91 39.65 24.77
N GLY A 315 -2.04 38.56 24.01
CA GLY A 315 -1.60 37.23 24.45
C GLY A 315 -0.11 37.19 24.80
N LYS A 316 0.74 37.82 23.98
CA LYS A 316 2.18 37.97 24.25
C LYS A 316 2.46 38.80 25.51
N ARG A 317 1.71 39.90 25.70
CA ARG A 317 1.86 40.78 26.87
C ARG A 317 1.56 40.01 28.17
N VAL A 318 0.42 39.33 28.23
CA VAL A 318 0.00 38.55 29.40
C VAL A 318 0.98 37.40 29.69
N ALA A 319 1.48 36.73 28.65
CA ALA A 319 2.48 35.67 28.83
C ALA A 319 3.79 36.19 29.46
N LYS A 320 4.26 37.36 29.00
CA LYS A 320 5.46 38.02 29.53
C LYS A 320 5.28 38.48 30.98
N GLU A 321 4.13 39.06 31.31
CA GLU A 321 3.80 39.46 32.68
C GLU A 321 3.80 38.27 33.63
N LYS A 322 3.22 37.14 33.20
CA LYS A 322 3.22 35.91 34.01
C LYS A 322 4.63 35.35 34.26
N ASP A 323 5.49 35.38 33.24
CA ASP A 323 6.88 34.98 33.39
C ASP A 323 7.63 35.89 34.37
N GLU A 324 7.41 37.21 34.29
CA GLU A 324 8.01 38.19 35.21
C GLU A 324 7.53 38.00 36.67
N GLU A 325 6.24 37.74 36.89
CA GLU A 325 5.68 37.41 38.20
C GLU A 325 6.31 36.14 38.81
N MET A 326 6.44 35.08 38.01
CA MET A 326 7.01 33.80 38.46
C MET A 326 8.49 33.91 38.77
N LEU A 327 9.23 34.71 37.98
CA LEU A 327 10.64 35.01 38.25
C LEU A 327 10.80 35.78 39.56
N ALA A 328 9.97 36.81 39.80
CA ALA A 328 10.00 37.58 41.03
C ALA A 328 9.71 36.71 42.27
N ALA A 329 8.70 35.84 42.19
CA ALA A 329 8.34 34.92 43.27
C ALA A 329 9.40 33.83 43.55
N ALA A 330 10.29 33.54 42.60
CA ALA A 330 11.38 32.59 42.79
C ALA A 330 12.65 33.21 43.39
N THR A 331 12.74 34.55 43.42
CA THR A 331 13.88 35.30 43.95
C THR A 331 13.67 35.87 45.35
N ASP A 332 12.44 35.81 45.87
CA ASP A 332 12.06 36.14 47.26
C ASP A 332 12.09 34.89 48.17
#